data_AF-A0A3M2DD58-F1
#
_entry.id   AF-A0A3M2DD58-F1
#
_cell.length_a   1.000
_cell.length_b   1.000
_cell.length_c   1.000
_cell.angle_alpha   90.00
_cell.angle_beta   90.00
_cell.angle_gamma   90.00
#
_symmetry.space_group_name_H-M   'P 1'
#
loop_
_entity.id
_entity.type
_entity.pdbx_description
1 polymer ?
#
loop_
_entity_poly.entity_id
_entity_poly.type
_entity_poly.pdbx_seq_one_letter_code
_entity_poly.pdbx_strand_id
1 'polypeptide(L)'
;EGEPFQAYVYGTSVEDAEYLALVRGDVRAASRRGEAVLVRVQAADPVGDAFGVGPYEPQLRGALRAIDEAGLGVFLYVYPKPRLSLLDSFERHVLRKPAETRAHRAGPSEVLRDFGLGAQVLADLGCRKIRLMSNNPRRIAGLEGFGIEIVERVPIAVDPHPVGHLQAVRGDGT
;
A
#
# COMPACT_ATOMS: atom_id res chain seq x y z
N GLU A 1 18.05 -7.01 -17.29
CA GLU A 1 17.04 -6.08 -16.71
C GLU A 1 15.67 -6.70 -16.92
N GLY A 2 14.81 -6.71 -15.89
CA GLY A 2 13.42 -7.17 -16.03
C GLY A 2 12.56 -6.15 -16.77
N GLU A 3 11.38 -6.57 -17.25
CA GLU A 3 10.40 -5.63 -17.82
C GLU A 3 10.03 -4.53 -16.82
N PRO A 4 9.81 -3.28 -17.21
CA PRO A 4 9.43 -2.23 -16.25
C PRO A 4 8.06 -2.49 -15.61
N PHE A 5 7.83 -1.92 -14.42
CA PHE A 5 6.49 -1.81 -13.88
C PHE A 5 5.65 -0.84 -14.71
N GLN A 6 4.39 -1.20 -14.94
CA GLN A 6 3.37 -0.30 -15.48
C GLN A 6 2.70 0.44 -14.33
N ALA A 7 2.67 1.78 -14.40
CA ALA A 7 2.11 2.62 -13.33
C ALA A 7 0.76 3.22 -13.75
N TYR A 8 -0.23 3.13 -12.86
CA TYR A 8 -1.56 3.70 -13.04
C TYR A 8 -1.93 4.54 -11.82
N VAL A 9 -2.56 5.69 -12.06
CA VAL A 9 -3.12 6.52 -10.99
C VAL A 9 -4.63 6.54 -11.12
N TYR A 10 -5.31 6.19 -10.04
CA TYR A 10 -6.76 6.25 -9.92
C TYR A 10 -7.13 7.36 -8.94
N GLY A 11 -8.08 8.19 -9.35
CA GLY A 11 -8.80 9.10 -8.47
C GLY A 11 -10.25 8.62 -8.29
N THR A 12 -10.91 9.09 -7.25
CA THR A 12 -12.33 8.81 -7.00
C THR A 12 -13.11 10.10 -6.81
N SER A 13 -14.36 10.11 -7.26
CA SER A 13 -15.29 11.23 -7.03
C SER A 13 -16.01 11.12 -5.68
N VAL A 14 -15.86 9.98 -5.01
CA VAL A 14 -16.56 9.63 -3.76
C VAL A 14 -15.75 10.04 -2.52
N GLU A 15 -14.43 10.16 -2.67
CA GLU A 15 -13.51 10.68 -1.65
C GLU A 15 -12.28 11.30 -2.30
N ASP A 16 -11.60 12.16 -1.57
CA ASP A 16 -10.32 12.72 -2.03
C ASP A 16 -9.22 11.70 -1.72
N ALA A 17 -9.16 10.60 -2.46
CA ALA A 17 -8.09 9.60 -2.32
C ALA A 17 -7.50 9.27 -3.69
N GLU A 18 -6.19 9.04 -3.69
CA GLU A 18 -5.44 8.65 -4.87
C GLU A 18 -4.86 7.26 -4.66
N TYR A 19 -4.89 6.43 -5.71
CA TYR A 19 -4.33 5.09 -5.68
C TYR A 19 -3.31 4.98 -6.80
N LEU A 20 -2.05 4.72 -6.43
CA LEU A 20 -1.00 4.38 -7.38
C LEU A 20 -0.88 2.86 -7.44
N ALA A 21 -1.21 2.28 -8.59
CA ALA A 21 -0.99 0.87 -8.85
C ALA A 21 0.27 0.68 -9.69
N LEU A 22 1.23 -0.09 -9.18
CA LEU A 22 2.41 -0.55 -9.90
C LEU A 22 2.20 -2.01 -10.27
N VAL A 23 2.14 -2.29 -11.57
CA VAL A 23 1.76 -3.59 -12.12
C VAL A 23 2.95 -4.22 -12.83
N ARG A 24 3.20 -5.48 -12.54
CA ARG A 24 4.19 -6.32 -13.23
C ARG A 24 3.48 -7.47 -13.94
N GLY A 25 3.83 -7.71 -15.20
CA GLY A 25 3.21 -8.73 -16.05
C GLY A 25 1.80 -8.35 -16.55
N ASP A 26 1.14 -9.29 -17.24
CA ASP A 26 -0.22 -9.13 -17.75
C ASP A 26 -1.25 -9.78 -16.82
N VAL A 27 -1.80 -8.96 -15.92
CA VAL A 27 -2.84 -9.34 -14.95
C VAL A 27 -4.11 -9.88 -15.63
N ARG A 28 -4.55 -9.27 -16.74
CA ARG A 28 -5.77 -9.69 -17.43
C ARG A 28 -5.60 -11.04 -18.11
N ALA A 29 -4.43 -11.29 -18.70
CA ALA A 29 -4.10 -12.60 -19.26
C ALA A 29 -3.99 -13.68 -18.19
N ALA A 30 -3.33 -13.39 -17.06
CA ALA A 30 -3.25 -14.29 -15.91
C ALA A 30 -4.65 -14.68 -15.40
N SER A 31 -5.53 -13.68 -15.20
CA SER A 31 -6.91 -13.92 -14.76
C SER A 31 -7.73 -14.74 -15.76
N ARG A 32 -7.52 -14.58 -17.08
CA ARG A 32 -8.16 -15.44 -18.10
C ARG A 32 -7.69 -16.89 -18.02
N ARG A 33 -6.45 -17.13 -17.59
CA ARG A 33 -5.90 -18.48 -17.34
C ARG A 33 -6.24 -19.03 -15.95
N GLY A 34 -6.90 -18.23 -15.10
CA GLY A 34 -7.24 -18.61 -13.73
C GLY A 34 -6.05 -18.57 -12.76
N GLU A 35 -4.97 -17.90 -13.13
CA GLU A 35 -3.78 -17.72 -12.29
C GLU A 35 -4.02 -16.68 -11.20
N ALA A 36 -3.34 -16.85 -10.06
CA ALA A 36 -3.43 -15.92 -8.94
C ALA A 36 -2.31 -14.87 -9.00
N VAL A 37 -2.69 -13.61 -8.84
CA VAL A 37 -1.79 -12.45 -8.92
C VAL A 37 -1.24 -12.14 -7.54
N LEU A 38 0.07 -11.90 -7.40
CA LEU A 38 0.66 -11.46 -6.15
C LEU A 38 0.28 -9.99 -5.89
N VAL A 39 -0.36 -9.69 -4.75
CA VAL A 39 -0.88 -8.35 -4.48
C VAL A 39 -0.42 -7.83 -3.13
N ARG A 40 0.12 -6.60 -3.10
CA ARG A 40 0.36 -5.84 -1.87
C ARG A 40 -0.52 -4.59 -1.89
N VAL A 41 -1.25 -4.36 -0.79
CA VAL A 41 -1.91 -3.08 -0.53
C VAL A 41 -1.16 -2.37 0.59
N GLN A 42 -0.73 -1.14 0.35
CA GLN A 42 0.07 -0.33 1.25
C GLN A 42 -0.60 1.03 1.47
N ALA A 43 -0.87 1.38 2.72
CA ALA A 43 -1.23 2.77 3.04
C ALA A 43 0.03 3.64 3.00
N ALA A 44 -0.12 4.83 2.43
CA ALA A 44 0.98 5.76 2.25
C ALA A 44 1.52 6.31 3.59
N ASP A 45 2.84 6.38 3.70
CA ASP A 45 3.56 7.03 4.79
C ASP A 45 4.71 7.88 4.20
N PRO A 46 4.43 9.11 3.71
CA PRO A 46 5.35 9.83 2.83
C PRO A 46 6.77 10.03 3.38
N VAL A 47 6.91 10.39 4.66
CA VAL A 47 8.25 10.54 5.28
C VAL A 47 8.88 9.17 5.48
N GLY A 48 8.11 8.18 5.95
CA GLY A 48 8.56 6.82 6.14
C GLY A 48 9.12 6.19 4.86
N ASP A 49 8.29 6.20 3.82
CA ASP A 49 8.53 5.55 2.54
C ASP A 49 9.63 6.27 1.73
N ALA A 50 9.66 7.61 1.74
CA ALA A 50 10.64 8.37 0.96
C ALA A 50 12.03 8.39 1.60
N PHE A 51 12.11 8.45 2.94
CA PHE A 51 13.38 8.61 3.66
C PHE A 51 13.87 7.33 4.35
N GLY A 52 13.18 6.21 4.19
CA GLY A 52 13.62 4.94 4.76
C GLY A 52 13.51 4.89 6.27
N VAL A 53 12.42 5.44 6.83
CA VAL A 53 12.20 5.51 8.27
C VAL A 53 10.94 4.77 8.71
N GLY A 54 11.00 4.20 9.91
CA GLY A 54 9.90 3.43 10.50
C GLY A 54 9.76 1.99 10.00
N PRO A 55 8.89 1.20 10.64
CA PRO A 55 8.83 -0.26 10.49
C PRO A 55 8.17 -0.75 9.19
N TYR A 56 7.58 0.15 8.40
CA TYR A 56 6.79 -0.19 7.21
C TYR A 56 7.58 -0.06 5.91
N GLU A 57 8.60 0.80 5.86
CA GLU A 57 9.39 0.98 4.65
C GLU A 57 10.12 -0.31 4.21
N PRO A 58 10.70 -1.11 5.14
CA PRO A 58 11.31 -2.38 4.77
C PRO A 58 10.29 -3.37 4.16
N GLN A 59 9.01 -3.29 4.57
CA GLN A 59 7.94 -4.10 3.97
C GLN A 59 7.53 -3.58 2.58
N LEU A 60 7.54 -2.25 2.37
CA LEU A 60 7.30 -1.66 1.06
C LEU A 60 8.34 -2.17 0.05
N ARG A 61 9.63 -2.08 0.40
CA ARG A 61 10.71 -2.56 -0.48
C ARG A 61 10.65 -4.07 -0.67
N GLY A 62 10.42 -4.83 0.40
CA GLY A 62 10.29 -6.29 0.33
C GLY A 62 9.13 -6.72 -0.59
N ALA A 63 8.00 -6.03 -0.53
CA ALA A 63 6.86 -6.33 -1.40
C ALA A 63 7.13 -5.99 -2.88
N LEU A 64 7.74 -4.84 -3.17
CA LEU A 64 8.10 -4.49 -4.55
C LEU A 64 9.10 -5.49 -5.14
N ARG A 65 10.11 -5.92 -4.36
CA ARG A 65 11.06 -6.95 -4.78
C ARG A 65 10.38 -8.28 -5.07
N ALA A 66 9.53 -8.76 -4.17
CA ALA A 66 8.82 -10.03 -4.37
C ALA A 66 7.90 -10.01 -5.61
N ILE A 67 7.26 -8.87 -5.89
CA ILE A 67 6.44 -8.71 -7.10
C ILE A 67 7.30 -8.69 -8.37
N ASP A 68 8.44 -7.99 -8.33
CA ASP A 68 9.41 -7.96 -9.42
C ASP A 68 9.93 -9.38 -9.75
N GLU A 69 10.34 -10.13 -8.73
CA GLU A 69 10.82 -11.51 -8.82
C GLU A 69 9.74 -12.48 -9.31
N ALA A 70 8.48 -12.32 -8.88
CA ALA A 70 7.38 -13.15 -9.31
C ALA A 70 7.00 -12.93 -10.78
N GLY A 71 7.35 -11.77 -11.36
CA GLY A 71 7.01 -11.40 -12.74
C GLY A 71 5.52 -11.13 -13.00
N LEU A 72 4.65 -11.34 -12.02
CA LEU A 72 3.21 -11.11 -12.07
C LEU A 72 2.71 -10.60 -10.72
N GLY A 73 2.32 -9.33 -10.66
CA GLY A 73 1.76 -8.77 -9.43
C GLY A 73 1.33 -7.32 -9.50
N VAL A 74 0.70 -6.87 -8.42
CA VAL A 74 0.23 -5.49 -8.24
C VAL A 74 0.64 -4.98 -6.86
N PHE A 75 1.35 -3.86 -6.83
CA PHE A 75 1.55 -3.07 -5.63
C PHE A 75 0.60 -1.87 -5.68
N LEU A 76 -0.37 -1.84 -4.77
CA LEU A 76 -1.37 -0.78 -4.66
C LEU A 76 -1.03 0.13 -3.49
N TYR A 77 -0.58 1.34 -3.80
CA TYR A 77 -0.26 2.38 -2.84
C TYR A 77 -1.46 3.32 -2.67
N VAL A 78 -2.04 3.34 -1.47
CA VAL A 78 -3.24 4.09 -1.12
C VAL A 78 -2.83 5.39 -0.45
N TYR A 79 -3.12 6.51 -1.10
CA TYR A 79 -2.84 7.86 -0.61
C TYR A 79 -4.15 8.56 -0.20
N PRO A 80 -4.55 8.48 1.08
CA PRO A 80 -5.83 9.03 1.53
C PRO A 80 -5.71 10.55 1.81
N LYS A 81 -6.26 11.41 0.95
CA LYS A 81 -6.45 12.84 1.27
C LYS A 81 -7.83 13.04 1.96
N PRO A 82 -8.03 14.14 2.68
CA PRO A 82 -7.00 14.99 3.28
C PRO A 82 -6.39 14.38 4.56
N ARG A 83 -6.64 13.09 4.83
CA ARG A 83 -6.29 12.47 6.11
C ARG A 83 -4.77 12.35 6.30
N LEU A 84 -4.02 12.17 5.23
CA LEU A 84 -2.56 12.07 5.25
C LEU A 84 -1.91 13.43 5.02
N SER A 85 -1.11 13.89 5.99
CA SER A 85 -0.24 15.06 5.83
C SER A 85 1.24 14.72 6.10
N LEU A 86 2.14 15.54 5.55
CA LEU A 86 3.57 15.48 5.88
C LEU A 86 3.80 15.68 7.38
N LEU A 87 2.98 16.51 8.03
CA LEU A 87 3.05 16.77 9.46
C LEU A 87 2.78 15.48 10.27
N ASP A 88 1.79 14.68 9.87
CA ASP A 88 1.47 13.43 10.59
C ASP A 88 2.61 12.42 10.51
N SER A 89 3.18 12.27 9.32
CA SER A 89 4.32 11.39 9.07
C SER A 89 5.57 11.91 9.80
N PHE A 90 5.77 13.23 9.88
CA PHE A 90 6.82 13.87 10.68
C PHE A 90 6.62 13.64 12.19
N GLU A 91 5.41 13.83 12.71
CA GLU A 91 5.08 13.59 14.12
C GLU A 91 5.39 12.14 14.53
N ARG A 92 5.03 11.19 13.67
CA ARG A 92 5.27 9.75 13.87
C ARG A 92 6.76 9.42 13.90
N HIS A 93 7.51 9.83 12.88
CA HIS A 93 8.89 9.36 12.69
C HIS A 93 9.95 10.23 13.33
N VAL A 94 9.69 11.53 13.45
CA VAL A 94 10.65 12.52 13.94
C VAL A 94 10.34 12.93 15.37
N LEU A 95 9.10 13.27 15.68
CA LEU A 95 8.71 13.66 17.06
C LEU A 95 8.39 12.46 17.95
N ARG A 96 8.20 11.25 17.37
CA ARG A 96 7.82 10.02 18.06
C ARG A 96 6.57 10.19 18.92
N LYS A 97 5.62 10.98 18.42
CA LYS A 97 4.32 11.20 19.04
C LYS A 97 3.25 10.40 18.28
N PRO A 98 2.21 9.90 18.95
CA PRO A 98 0.99 9.54 18.26
C PRO A 98 0.51 10.78 17.51
N ALA A 99 0.36 10.71 16.18
CA ALA A 99 -0.12 11.88 15.44
C ALA A 99 -1.55 12.21 15.87
N GLU A 100 -1.80 13.48 16.17
CA GLU A 100 -3.02 13.95 16.86
C GLU A 100 -4.20 14.21 15.89
N THR A 101 -4.01 13.92 14.61
CA THR A 101 -4.89 14.31 13.50
C THR A 101 -5.85 13.20 13.02
N ARG A 102 -6.65 13.51 12.00
CA ARG A 102 -7.78 12.71 11.50
C ARG A 102 -7.37 11.37 10.88
N ALA A 103 -6.15 11.23 10.32
CA ALA A 103 -5.66 9.95 9.77
C ALA A 103 -5.57 8.85 10.83
N HIS A 104 -5.16 9.19 12.05
CA HIS A 104 -4.99 8.24 13.14
C HIS A 104 -6.29 7.89 13.85
N ARG A 105 -7.33 8.70 13.65
CA ARG A 105 -8.69 8.46 14.15
C ARG A 105 -9.56 7.68 13.17
N ALA A 106 -8.98 7.08 12.13
CA ALA A 106 -9.72 6.26 11.19
C ALA A 106 -10.45 5.13 11.93
N GLY A 107 -11.78 5.25 12.02
CA GLY A 107 -12.60 4.21 12.60
C GLY A 107 -12.54 2.93 11.75
N PRO A 108 -12.93 1.77 12.30
CA PRO A 108 -12.97 0.51 11.53
C PRO A 108 -13.72 0.62 10.20
N SER A 109 -14.76 1.45 10.13
CA SER A 109 -15.55 1.73 8.92
C SER A 109 -14.76 2.50 7.85
N GLU A 110 -13.89 3.42 8.24
CA GLU A 110 -13.06 4.21 7.30
C GLU A 110 -11.96 3.33 6.70
N VAL A 111 -11.30 2.50 7.53
CA VAL A 111 -10.32 1.52 7.06
C VAL A 111 -10.96 0.55 6.05
N LEU A 112 -12.16 0.03 6.35
CA LEU A 112 -12.88 -0.86 5.45
C LEU A 112 -13.27 -0.19 4.12
N ARG A 113 -13.54 1.12 4.13
CA ARG A 113 -13.87 1.90 2.93
C ARG A 113 -12.64 2.11 2.04
N ASP A 114 -11.50 2.47 2.62
CA ASP A 114 -10.23 2.59 1.90
C ASP A 114 -9.87 1.28 1.19
N PHE A 115 -10.15 0.13 1.85
CA PHE A 115 -10.02 -1.20 1.24
C PHE A 115 -11.08 -1.48 0.17
N GLY A 116 -12.32 -1.02 0.33
CA GLY A 116 -13.41 -1.22 -0.65
C GLY A 116 -13.14 -0.53 -1.98
N LEU A 117 -12.55 0.67 -1.97
CA LEU A 117 -12.14 1.36 -3.19
C LEU A 117 -10.85 0.77 -3.77
N GLY A 118 -9.91 0.35 -2.92
CA GLY A 118 -8.75 -0.42 -3.38
C GLY A 118 -9.14 -1.72 -4.10
N ALA A 119 -10.20 -2.39 -3.64
CA ALA A 119 -10.77 -3.57 -4.32
C ALA A 119 -11.33 -3.26 -5.71
N GLN A 120 -11.93 -2.07 -5.93
CA GLN A 120 -12.39 -1.64 -7.25
C GLN A 120 -11.22 -1.44 -8.21
N VAL A 121 -10.13 -0.82 -7.74
CA VAL A 121 -8.91 -0.65 -8.54
C VAL A 121 -8.34 -2.01 -8.95
N LEU A 122 -8.24 -2.96 -8.00
CA LEU A 122 -7.76 -4.31 -8.29
C LEU A 122 -8.66 -5.05 -9.29
N ALA A 123 -9.99 -4.92 -9.15
CA ALA A 123 -10.94 -5.52 -10.07
C ALA A 123 -10.84 -4.91 -11.48
N ASP A 124 -10.68 -3.59 -11.58
CA ASP A 124 -10.47 -2.88 -12.85
C ASP A 124 -9.21 -3.36 -13.56
N LEU A 125 -8.09 -3.47 -12.83
CA LEU A 125 -6.83 -4.04 -13.34
C LEU A 125 -6.98 -5.50 -13.80
N GLY A 126 -8.07 -6.16 -13.41
CA GLY A 126 -8.45 -7.50 -13.84
C GLY A 126 -8.10 -8.58 -12.82
N CYS A 127 -7.72 -8.25 -11.59
CA CYS A 127 -7.48 -9.23 -10.54
C CYS A 127 -8.78 -9.99 -10.23
N ARG A 128 -8.71 -11.33 -10.21
CA ARG A 128 -9.81 -12.20 -9.77
C ARG A 128 -9.39 -13.14 -8.64
N LYS A 129 -8.22 -13.75 -8.77
CA LYS A 129 -7.57 -14.52 -7.72
C LYS A 129 -6.30 -13.81 -7.29
N ILE A 130 -6.12 -13.64 -5.99
CA ILE A 130 -4.94 -12.95 -5.46
C ILE A 130 -4.23 -13.75 -4.37
N ARG A 131 -2.91 -13.65 -4.37
CA ARG A 131 -2.03 -14.03 -3.27
C ARG A 131 -1.70 -12.74 -2.52
N LEU A 132 -2.32 -12.52 -1.38
CA LEU A 132 -2.25 -11.26 -0.66
C LEU A 132 -1.01 -11.20 0.24
N MET A 133 -0.15 -10.21 0.00
CA MET A 133 1.05 -9.93 0.79
C MET A 133 0.72 -9.16 2.08
N SER A 134 0.82 -9.80 3.24
CA SER A 134 0.56 -9.16 4.54
C SER A 134 1.25 -9.85 5.71
N ASN A 135 1.92 -9.06 6.55
CA ASN A 135 2.40 -9.49 7.88
C ASN A 135 1.37 -9.23 8.99
N ASN A 136 0.20 -8.68 8.65
CA ASN A 136 -0.89 -8.44 9.60
C ASN A 136 -2.03 -9.45 9.35
N PRO A 137 -2.44 -10.23 10.37
CA PRO A 137 -3.50 -11.24 10.24
C PRO A 137 -4.91 -10.66 10.09
N ARG A 138 -5.10 -9.33 10.13
CA ARG A 138 -6.42 -8.71 9.98
C ARG A 138 -7.14 -9.18 8.71
N ARG A 139 -8.43 -9.50 8.86
CA ARG A 139 -9.32 -9.86 7.77
C ARG A 139 -9.57 -8.62 6.92
N ILE A 140 -9.28 -8.70 5.63
CA ILE A 140 -9.68 -7.68 4.66
C ILE A 140 -11.08 -8.12 4.21
N ALA A 141 -12.10 -7.36 4.62
CA ALA A 141 -13.47 -7.61 4.20
C ALA A 141 -13.79 -6.80 2.93
N GLY A 142 -14.72 -7.29 2.11
CA GLY A 142 -15.26 -6.55 0.96
C GLY A 142 -14.71 -6.94 -0.41
N LEU A 143 -13.59 -7.67 -0.50
CA LEU A 143 -13.00 -8.09 -1.79
C LEU A 143 -13.90 -9.04 -2.60
N GLU A 144 -14.60 -9.95 -1.92
CA GLU A 144 -15.54 -10.90 -2.55
C GLU A 144 -16.67 -10.18 -3.30
N GLY A 145 -17.12 -9.02 -2.80
CA GLY A 145 -18.14 -8.19 -3.45
C GLY A 145 -17.70 -7.57 -4.77
N PHE A 146 -16.39 -7.53 -5.03
CA PHE A 146 -15.78 -7.07 -6.28
C PHE A 146 -15.30 -8.24 -7.16
N GLY A 147 -15.68 -9.48 -6.82
CA GLY A 147 -15.28 -10.67 -7.57
C GLY A 147 -13.82 -11.07 -7.37
N ILE A 148 -13.21 -10.66 -6.25
CA ILE A 148 -11.82 -10.97 -5.91
C ILE A 148 -11.77 -12.02 -4.79
N GLU A 149 -11.12 -13.13 -5.08
CA GLU A 149 -10.84 -14.23 -4.16
C GLU A 149 -9.39 -14.16 -3.66
N ILE A 150 -9.20 -14.16 -2.33
CA ILE A 150 -7.88 -14.36 -1.73
C ILE A 150 -7.61 -15.86 -1.65
N VAL A 151 -6.74 -16.39 -2.51
CA VAL A 151 -6.40 -17.82 -2.53
C VAL A 151 -5.22 -18.17 -1.61
N GLU A 152 -4.41 -17.17 -1.23
CA GLU A 152 -3.24 -17.34 -0.37
C GLU A 152 -2.92 -16.04 0.36
N ARG A 153 -2.34 -16.14 1.57
CA ARG A 153 -1.70 -15.02 2.27
C ARG A 153 -0.20 -15.27 2.32
N VAL A 154 0.56 -14.35 1.76
CA VAL A 154 2.01 -14.44 1.62
C VAL A 154 2.67 -13.48 2.62
N PRO A 155 3.58 -13.94 3.50
CA PRO A 155 4.33 -13.03 4.36
C PRO A 155 5.31 -12.19 3.53
N ILE A 156 5.65 -11.02 4.04
CA ILE A 156 6.62 -10.11 3.42
C ILE A 156 7.95 -10.34 4.10
N ALA A 157 8.96 -10.75 3.33
CA ALA A 157 10.33 -10.81 3.80
C ALA A 157 10.82 -9.39 4.11
N VAL A 158 11.34 -9.19 5.31
CA VAL A 158 11.82 -7.90 5.78
C VAL A 158 13.28 -8.05 6.17
N ASP A 159 14.17 -7.33 5.49
CA ASP A 159 15.55 -7.21 5.95
C ASP A 159 15.59 -6.29 7.18
N PRO A 160 16.17 -6.70 8.31
CA PRO A 160 16.19 -5.91 9.55
C PRO A 160 17.17 -4.72 9.49
N HIS A 161 17.52 -4.21 8.31
CA HIS A 161 18.48 -3.12 8.19
C HIS A 161 17.97 -1.83 8.88
N PRO A 162 18.88 -1.06 9.51
CA PRO A 162 18.51 0.07 10.33
C PRO A 162 17.77 1.13 9.50
N VAL A 163 16.59 1.48 10.00
CA VAL A 163 15.85 2.67 9.62
C VAL A 163 16.71 3.91 9.84
N GLY A 164 16.70 4.82 8.86
CA GLY A 164 17.29 6.15 9.04
C GLY A 164 16.75 6.81 10.32
N HIS A 165 17.60 7.58 10.99
CA HIS A 165 17.19 8.35 12.16
C HIS A 165 16.99 9.81 11.76
N LEU A 166 15.74 10.27 11.85
CA LEU A 166 15.42 11.69 11.73
C LEU A 166 15.40 12.32 13.11
N GLN A 167 16.04 13.48 13.23
CA GLN A 167 16.04 14.29 14.44
C GLN A 167 15.31 15.60 14.16
N ALA A 168 14.39 15.98 15.04
CA ALA A 168 13.74 17.28 14.96
C ALA A 168 14.76 18.37 15.34
N VAL A 169 14.90 19.37 14.47
CA VAL A 169 15.63 20.60 14.76
C VAL A 169 14.64 21.75 14.59
N ARG A 170 14.60 22.68 15.55
CA ARG A 170 13.82 23.91 15.36
C ARG A 170 14.55 24.79 14.35
N GLY A 171 13.88 25.12 13.27
CA GLY A 171 14.36 26.18 12.39
C GLY A 171 14.19 27.53 13.07
N ASP A 172 15.18 28.40 12.91
CA ASP A 172 15.08 29.82 13.22
C ASP A 172 14.11 30.42 12.19
N GLY A 173 12.82 30.40 12.51
CA GLY A 173 11.76 30.68 11.54
C GLY A 173 11.88 32.04 10.86
N THR A 174 11.45 32.10 9.60
CA THR A 174 10.96 33.32 8.95
C THR A 174 9.46 33.42 9.11
#